data_AF-A0A928PC64-F1
#
_entry.id   AF-A0A928PC64-F1
#
_cell.length_a   1.000
_cell.length_b   1.000
_cell.length_c   1.000
_cell.angle_alpha   90.00
_cell.angle_beta   90.00
_cell.angle_gamma   90.00
#
_symmetry.space_group_name_H-M   'P 1'
#
loop_
_entity.id
_entity.type
_entity.pdbx_description
1 polymer ?
#
loop_
_entity_poly.entity_id
_entity_poly.type
_entity_poly.pdbx_seq_one_letter_code
_entity_poly.pdbx_strand_id
1 'polypeptide(L)'
;MTGFEYALAGLMISEGYVAEGENIVKAVRDRYDGEKRNPWNEIECGSNYARSMASYALMPIYSGFTFDMTQKHIGFAPISGVGKYLFSIGESWGTVELDDKGCRLTVLGNALSLNSISVPYIENITAVTVDGSNRDFEIANGKILLGNIEIEEVLYLK
;
A
#
# COMPACT_ATOMS: atom_id res chain seq x y z
N MET A 1 -22.53 -6.73 9.73
CA MET A 1 -22.30 -5.29 10.00
C MET A 1 -20.99 -4.99 9.30
N THR A 2 -21.04 -4.21 8.23
CA THR A 2 -20.06 -4.23 7.14
C THR A 2 -18.63 -3.95 7.58
N GLY A 3 -18.41 -3.03 8.49
CA GLY A 3 -17.13 -2.71 9.09
C GLY A 3 -16.51 -3.84 9.92
N PHE A 4 -17.31 -4.65 10.62
CA PHE A 4 -16.78 -5.87 11.25
C PHE A 4 -16.41 -6.93 10.22
N GLU A 5 -17.17 -7.04 9.13
CA GLU A 5 -16.87 -7.94 8.02
C GLU A 5 -15.58 -7.53 7.32
N TYR A 6 -15.35 -6.23 7.09
CA TYR A 6 -14.08 -5.72 6.56
C TYR A 6 -12.91 -5.92 7.51
N ALA A 7 -13.10 -5.69 8.82
CA ALA A 7 -12.06 -5.94 9.80
C ALA A 7 -11.66 -7.42 9.84
N LEU A 8 -12.64 -8.33 9.81
CA LEU A 8 -12.40 -9.76 9.71
C LEU A 8 -11.69 -10.12 8.39
N ALA A 9 -12.16 -9.60 7.26
CA ALA A 9 -11.54 -9.84 5.96
C ALA A 9 -10.09 -9.38 5.93
N GLY A 10 -9.81 -8.17 6.41
CA GLY A 10 -8.46 -7.62 6.51
C GLY A 10 -7.55 -8.51 7.36
N LEU A 11 -8.03 -8.98 8.51
CA LEU A 11 -7.27 -9.89 9.37
C LEU A 11 -7.01 -11.25 8.69
N MET A 12 -8.01 -11.81 8.00
CA MET A 12 -7.83 -13.05 7.24
C MET A 12 -6.76 -12.88 6.16
N ILE A 13 -6.82 -11.78 5.40
CA ILE A 13 -5.85 -11.49 4.34
C ILE A 13 -4.45 -11.29 4.92
N SER A 14 -4.31 -10.56 6.05
CA SER A 14 -3.00 -10.38 6.69
C SER A 14 -2.39 -11.66 7.24
N GLU A 15 -3.21 -12.65 7.58
CA GLU A 15 -2.79 -13.99 8.04
C GLU A 15 -2.67 -15.02 6.89
N GLY A 16 -2.81 -14.58 5.63
CA GLY A 16 -2.63 -15.43 4.45
C GLY A 16 -3.89 -16.17 3.96
N TYR A 17 -5.05 -15.98 4.61
CA TYR A 17 -6.36 -16.48 4.15
C TYR A 17 -6.99 -15.52 3.13
N VAL A 18 -6.29 -15.31 2.02
CA VAL A 18 -6.64 -14.30 1.02
C VAL A 18 -8.01 -14.58 0.39
N ALA A 19 -8.23 -15.81 -0.08
CA ALA A 19 -9.47 -16.18 -0.76
C ALA A 19 -10.71 -16.05 0.15
N GLU A 20 -10.57 -16.42 1.43
CA GLU A 20 -11.64 -16.29 2.41
C GLU A 20 -11.96 -14.82 2.73
N GLY A 21 -10.93 -13.99 2.90
CA GLY A 21 -11.12 -12.56 3.08
C GLY A 21 -11.78 -11.90 1.86
N GLU A 22 -11.35 -12.26 0.65
CA GLU A 22 -11.96 -11.79 -0.60
C GLU A 22 -13.43 -12.20 -0.72
N ASN A 23 -13.77 -13.42 -0.32
CA ASN A 23 -15.15 -13.89 -0.30
C ASN A 23 -16.03 -13.05 0.64
N ILE A 24 -15.51 -12.65 1.80
CA ILE A 24 -16.22 -11.75 2.73
C ILE A 24 -16.43 -10.38 2.08
N VAL A 25 -15.37 -9.78 1.51
CA VAL A 25 -15.47 -8.48 0.81
C VAL A 25 -16.49 -8.55 -0.31
N LYS A 26 -16.44 -9.60 -1.14
CA LYS A 26 -17.41 -9.83 -2.20
C LYS A 26 -18.83 -9.94 -1.66
N ALA A 27 -19.05 -10.69 -0.58
CA ALA A 27 -20.37 -10.81 0.03
C ALA A 27 -20.90 -9.47 0.56
N VAL A 28 -20.03 -8.56 1.03
CA VAL A 28 -20.42 -7.18 1.35
C VAL A 28 -20.83 -6.43 0.07
N ARG A 29 -19.97 -6.44 -0.96
CA ARG A 29 -20.23 -5.71 -2.23
C ARG A 29 -21.49 -6.20 -2.94
N ASP A 30 -21.78 -7.49 -2.93
CA ASP A 30 -22.98 -8.10 -3.53
C ASP A 30 -24.30 -7.68 -2.84
N ARG A 31 -24.22 -7.16 -1.60
CA ARG A 31 -25.37 -6.56 -0.88
C ARG A 31 -25.59 -5.09 -1.21
N TYR A 32 -24.58 -4.43 -1.79
CA TYR A 32 -24.52 -3.01 -2.15
C TYR A 32 -24.09 -2.88 -3.62
N ASP A 33 -24.75 -3.64 -4.49
CA ASP A 33 -24.46 -3.76 -5.93
C ASP A 33 -25.05 -2.63 -6.78
N GLY A 34 -25.89 -1.77 -6.20
CA GLY A 34 -26.59 -0.69 -6.89
C GLY A 34 -27.99 -1.04 -7.36
N GLU A 35 -28.31 -2.33 -7.50
CA GLU A 35 -29.68 -2.78 -7.76
C GLU A 35 -30.45 -2.98 -6.44
N LYS A 36 -29.81 -3.63 -5.46
CA LYS A 36 -30.40 -3.92 -4.15
C LYS A 36 -30.28 -2.73 -3.20
N ARG A 37 -29.10 -2.10 -3.15
CA ARG A 37 -28.76 -0.98 -2.25
C ARG A 37 -27.70 -0.09 -2.86
N ASN A 38 -27.64 1.17 -2.40
CA ASN A 38 -26.65 2.16 -2.85
C ASN A 38 -25.21 1.64 -2.64
N PRO A 39 -24.35 1.58 -3.67
CA PRO A 39 -22.98 1.06 -3.58
C PRO A 39 -22.04 1.86 -2.69
N TRP A 40 -22.43 3.08 -2.36
CA TRP A 40 -21.66 4.06 -1.59
C TRP A 40 -22.22 4.27 -0.18
N ASN A 41 -23.25 3.51 0.21
CA ASN A 41 -23.89 3.64 1.51
C ASN A 41 -24.09 2.27 2.16
N GLU A 42 -23.00 1.76 2.73
CA GLU A 42 -22.96 0.50 3.45
C GLU A 42 -23.54 0.68 4.86
N ILE A 43 -24.84 0.44 5.00
CA ILE A 43 -25.63 0.66 6.21
C ILE A 43 -25.17 -0.26 7.36
N GLU A 44 -25.05 0.33 8.55
CA GLU A 44 -24.84 -0.41 9.80
C GLU A 44 -25.82 0.01 10.90
N CYS A 45 -25.49 1.05 11.68
CA CYS A 45 -26.35 1.65 12.71
C CYS A 45 -27.07 2.88 12.13
N GLY A 46 -27.61 2.73 10.91
CA GLY A 46 -28.11 3.83 10.07
C GLY A 46 -27.18 4.17 8.90
N SER A 47 -27.53 5.19 8.13
CA SER A 47 -26.88 5.56 6.86
C SER A 47 -25.60 6.38 6.98
N ASN A 48 -25.30 6.92 8.16
CA ASN A 48 -24.18 7.87 8.35
C ASN A 48 -23.06 7.30 9.21
N TYR A 49 -23.08 5.99 9.46
CA TYR A 49 -22.12 5.37 10.35
C TYR A 49 -20.85 4.97 9.61
N ALA A 50 -19.72 5.61 9.94
CA ALA A 50 -18.50 5.53 9.14
C ALA A 50 -17.69 4.22 9.30
N ARG A 51 -18.14 3.24 10.09
CA ARG A 51 -17.36 2.03 10.39
C ARG A 51 -17.11 1.14 9.16
N SER A 52 -17.94 1.24 8.12
CA SER A 52 -17.67 0.63 6.81
C SER A 52 -16.38 1.14 6.14
N MET A 53 -15.86 2.30 6.54
CA MET A 53 -14.53 2.79 6.15
C MET A 53 -13.38 1.91 6.63
N ALA A 54 -13.63 0.91 7.47
CA ALA A 54 -12.67 -0.17 7.75
C ALA A 54 -12.19 -0.86 6.47
N SER A 55 -12.96 -0.82 5.38
CA SER A 55 -12.55 -1.23 4.03
C SER A 55 -11.25 -0.54 3.55
N TYR A 56 -10.94 0.68 4.02
CA TYR A 56 -9.69 1.37 3.68
C TYR A 56 -8.45 0.56 4.08
N ALA A 57 -8.53 -0.21 5.18
CA ALA A 57 -7.41 -1.03 5.65
C ALA A 57 -6.98 -2.11 4.63
N LEU A 58 -7.87 -2.51 3.71
CA LEU A 58 -7.53 -3.45 2.64
C LEU A 58 -6.44 -2.89 1.72
N MET A 59 -6.38 -1.56 1.53
CA MET A 59 -5.38 -0.93 0.66
C MET A 59 -3.94 -1.18 1.12
N PRO A 60 -3.52 -0.83 2.35
CA PRO A 60 -2.18 -1.14 2.85
C PRO A 60 -1.93 -2.63 3.07
N ILE A 61 -2.97 -3.42 3.37
CA ILE A 61 -2.84 -4.88 3.53
C ILE A 61 -2.48 -5.52 2.18
N TYR A 62 -3.19 -5.19 1.09
CA TYR A 62 -2.93 -5.76 -0.23
C TYR A 62 -1.60 -5.32 -0.82
N SER A 63 -1.17 -4.09 -0.54
CA SER A 63 0.13 -3.59 -0.99
C SER A 63 1.30 -4.08 -0.13
N GLY A 64 1.02 -4.73 1.00
CA GLY A 64 2.02 -5.06 2.01
C GLY A 64 2.76 -3.82 2.51
N PHE A 65 2.07 -2.68 2.57
CA PHE A 65 2.68 -1.41 2.97
C PHE A 65 3.08 -1.45 4.44
N THR A 66 4.36 -1.23 4.71
CA THR A 66 4.93 -1.16 6.05
C THR A 66 5.74 0.13 6.20
N PHE A 67 5.90 0.61 7.43
CA PHE A 67 6.70 1.79 7.68
C PHE A 67 7.27 1.85 9.09
N ASP A 68 8.38 2.59 9.22
CA ASP A 68 8.95 3.06 10.46
C ASP A 68 9.52 4.46 10.23
N MET A 69 8.76 5.49 10.58
CA MET A 69 9.18 6.88 10.35
C MET A 69 10.26 7.37 11.31
N THR A 70 10.53 6.64 12.40
CA THR A 70 11.70 6.93 13.26
C THR A 70 13.00 6.56 12.56
N GLN A 71 12.96 5.53 11.72
CA GLN A 71 14.06 5.11 10.84
C GLN A 71 13.96 5.67 9.42
N LYS A 72 12.93 6.45 9.10
CA LYS A 72 12.58 6.90 7.74
C LYS A 72 12.53 5.73 6.75
N HIS A 73 11.86 4.66 7.15
CA HIS A 73 11.73 3.43 6.38
C HIS A 73 10.31 3.23 5.89
N ILE A 74 10.17 2.78 4.64
CA ILE A 74 8.92 2.22 4.11
C ILE A 74 9.19 0.88 3.42
N GLY A 75 8.16 0.06 3.28
CA GLY A 75 8.25 -1.20 2.56
C GLY A 75 6.96 -1.53 1.83
N PHE A 76 7.09 -2.30 0.76
CA PHE A 76 5.97 -2.82 -0.03
C PHE A 76 6.23 -4.29 -0.31
N ALA A 77 5.24 -5.14 -0.04
CA ALA A 77 5.27 -6.58 -0.30
C ALA A 77 3.86 -7.02 -0.72
N PRO A 78 3.40 -6.60 -1.91
CA PRO A 78 2.01 -6.79 -2.30
C PRO A 78 1.66 -8.25 -2.51
N ILE A 79 0.43 -8.61 -2.14
CA ILE A 79 -0.10 -9.97 -2.27
C ILE A 79 -0.18 -10.39 -3.75
N SER A 80 -0.48 -9.46 -4.65
CA SER A 80 -0.57 -9.72 -6.09
C SER A 80 0.73 -9.51 -6.87
N GLY A 81 1.82 -9.08 -6.21
CA GLY A 81 3.11 -8.80 -6.85
C GLY A 81 3.10 -7.53 -7.72
N VAL A 82 2.69 -7.68 -8.98
CA VAL A 82 2.71 -6.60 -9.98
C VAL A 82 1.46 -5.73 -9.83
N GLY A 83 1.63 -4.42 -9.83
CA GLY A 83 0.50 -3.50 -9.76
C GLY A 83 0.87 -2.08 -9.36
N LYS A 84 -0.18 -1.27 -9.24
CA LYS A 84 -0.11 0.12 -8.75
C LYS A 84 -0.86 0.21 -7.43
N TYR A 85 -0.16 0.64 -6.39
CA TYR A 85 -0.67 0.69 -5.02
C TYR A 85 -0.56 2.09 -4.46
N LEU A 86 -1.51 2.46 -3.58
CA LEU A 86 -1.49 3.71 -2.84
C LEU A 86 -0.59 3.56 -1.61
N PHE A 87 0.15 4.62 -1.26
CA PHE A 87 0.68 4.81 0.08
C PHE A 87 0.27 6.16 0.63
N SER A 88 0.13 6.25 1.95
CA SER A 88 -0.09 7.50 2.67
C SER A 88 0.58 7.39 4.03
N ILE A 89 1.43 8.36 4.36
CA ILE A 89 2.23 8.35 5.57
C ILE A 89 2.60 9.76 6.02
N GLY A 90 2.23 10.10 7.26
CA GLY A 90 2.46 11.43 7.82
C GLY A 90 1.86 12.51 6.92
N GLU A 91 2.72 13.35 6.36
CA GLU A 91 2.36 14.48 5.50
C GLU A 91 2.48 14.17 4.00
N SER A 92 2.90 12.96 3.63
CA SER A 92 3.12 12.55 2.24
C SER A 92 2.16 11.43 1.83
N TRP A 93 1.84 11.38 0.54
CA TRP A 93 1.05 10.32 -0.07
C TRP A 93 1.38 10.24 -1.56
N GLY A 94 1.07 9.09 -2.15
CA GLY A 94 1.42 8.86 -3.55
C GLY A 94 1.12 7.43 -3.97
N THR A 95 1.79 7.00 -5.03
CA THR A 95 1.64 5.65 -5.55
C THR A 95 2.97 4.95 -5.72
N VAL A 96 2.99 3.65 -5.51
CA VAL A 96 4.08 2.77 -5.91
C VAL A 96 3.61 1.87 -7.06
N GLU A 97 4.38 1.82 -8.14
CA GLU A 97 4.17 0.93 -9.27
C GLU A 97 5.29 -0.12 -9.24
N LEU A 98 4.89 -1.39 -9.22
CA LEU A 98 5.76 -2.54 -9.06
C LEU A 98 5.58 -3.45 -10.26
N ASP A 99 6.68 -3.76 -10.94
CA ASP A 99 6.70 -4.67 -12.08
C ASP A 99 7.98 -5.53 -12.08
N ASP A 100 8.13 -6.40 -13.08
CA ASP A 100 9.30 -7.29 -13.23
C ASP A 100 10.62 -6.53 -13.42
N LYS A 101 10.58 -5.21 -13.68
CA LYS A 101 11.73 -4.38 -14.02
C LYS A 101 12.14 -3.45 -12.88
N GLY A 102 11.34 -3.32 -11.83
CA GLY A 102 11.66 -2.42 -10.74
C GLY A 102 10.47 -1.90 -9.94
N CYS A 103 10.75 -0.83 -9.22
CA CYS A 103 9.80 -0.11 -8.38
C CYS A 103 9.86 1.38 -8.70
N ARG A 104 8.71 1.97 -9.02
CA ARG A 104 8.54 3.41 -9.19
C ARG A 104 7.64 3.94 -8.10
N LEU A 105 8.20 4.73 -7.18
CA LEU A 105 7.45 5.48 -6.19
C LEU A 105 7.23 6.90 -6.72
N THR A 106 5.98 7.34 -6.79
CA THR A 106 5.59 8.71 -7.17
C THR A 106 4.95 9.41 -5.98
N VAL A 107 5.48 10.57 -5.61
CA VAL A 107 4.94 11.44 -4.56
C VAL A 107 3.91 12.39 -5.18
N LEU A 108 2.74 12.50 -4.56
CA LEU A 108 1.65 13.38 -4.99
C LEU A 108 1.31 14.45 -3.93
N GLY A 109 1.71 14.22 -2.69
CA GLY A 109 1.58 15.16 -1.57
C GLY A 109 2.86 15.93 -1.30
N ASN A 110 3.16 16.17 -0.01
CA ASN A 110 4.42 16.78 0.38
C ASN A 110 5.61 15.82 0.15
N ALA A 111 6.80 16.40 0.06
CA ALA A 111 8.05 15.66 -0.12
C ALA A 111 8.20 14.54 0.93
N LEU A 112 8.72 13.40 0.49
CA LEU A 112 8.90 12.21 1.31
C LEU A 112 10.37 12.06 1.70
N SER A 113 10.67 12.11 2.99
CA SER A 113 12.01 11.84 3.50
C SER A 113 12.18 10.35 3.83
N LEU A 114 13.12 9.68 3.15
CA LEU A 114 13.44 8.27 3.36
C LEU A 114 14.93 8.05 3.60
N ASN A 115 15.24 7.12 4.49
CA ASN A 115 16.56 6.52 4.60
C ASN A 115 16.61 5.16 3.90
N SER A 116 15.50 4.44 3.85
CA SER A 116 15.48 3.11 3.23
C SER A 116 14.11 2.67 2.74
N ILE A 117 14.13 1.75 1.79
CA ILE A 117 12.93 1.13 1.22
C ILE A 117 13.11 -0.41 1.16
N SER A 118 12.05 -1.17 1.45
CA SER A 118 12.01 -2.63 1.29
C SER A 118 11.06 -3.03 0.17
N VAL A 119 11.56 -3.79 -0.80
CA VAL A 119 10.79 -4.33 -1.93
C VAL A 119 11.29 -5.76 -2.24
N PRO A 120 10.89 -6.77 -1.45
CA PRO A 120 11.57 -8.07 -1.39
C PRO A 120 11.47 -8.91 -2.68
N TYR A 121 10.60 -8.56 -3.62
CA TYR A 121 10.44 -9.25 -4.91
C TYR A 121 11.36 -8.69 -6.01
N ILE A 122 12.12 -7.61 -5.74
CA ILE A 122 13.09 -7.05 -6.69
C ILE A 122 14.48 -7.55 -6.32
N GLU A 123 14.92 -8.60 -7.01
CA GLU A 123 16.17 -9.32 -6.65
C GLU A 123 17.44 -8.65 -7.19
N ASN A 124 17.35 -7.80 -8.22
CA ASN A 124 18.52 -7.30 -8.95
C ASN A 124 18.46 -5.79 -9.21
N ILE A 125 18.53 -4.99 -8.14
CA ILE A 125 18.60 -3.53 -8.29
C ILE A 125 20.01 -3.15 -8.78
N THR A 126 20.04 -2.59 -9.99
CA THR A 126 21.21 -2.09 -10.71
C THR A 126 21.37 -0.57 -10.60
N ALA A 127 20.29 0.17 -10.37
CA ALA A 127 20.30 1.61 -10.27
C ALA A 127 19.17 2.16 -9.39
N VAL A 128 19.47 3.26 -8.69
CA VAL A 128 18.47 4.07 -7.99
C VAL A 128 18.53 5.50 -8.50
N THR A 129 17.38 6.07 -8.83
CA THR A 129 17.25 7.49 -9.17
C THR A 129 16.22 8.17 -8.28
N VAL A 130 16.52 9.40 -7.89
CA VAL A 130 15.66 10.28 -7.08
C VAL A 130 15.55 11.59 -7.82
N ASP A 131 14.33 11.96 -8.20
CA ASP A 131 14.01 13.19 -8.94
C ASP A 131 14.94 13.39 -10.15
N GLY A 132 15.15 12.30 -10.90
CA GLY A 132 15.98 12.26 -12.10
C GLY A 132 17.50 12.13 -11.87
N SER A 133 17.97 12.20 -10.63
CA SER A 133 19.41 12.09 -10.29
C SER A 133 19.76 10.70 -9.79
N ASN A 134 20.85 10.11 -10.31
CA ASN A 134 21.37 8.83 -9.79
C ASN A 134 21.81 8.99 -8.32
N ARG A 135 21.56 7.93 -7.53
CA ARG A 135 21.97 7.84 -6.13
C ARG A 135 22.70 6.52 -5.86
N ASP A 136 23.73 6.62 -5.04
CA ASP A 136 24.37 5.45 -4.46
C ASP A 136 23.42 4.79 -3.46
N PHE A 137 23.50 3.47 -3.37
CA PHE A 137 22.68 2.68 -2.46
C PHE A 137 23.46 1.47 -1.96
N GLU A 138 23.02 0.94 -0.83
CA GLU A 138 23.52 -0.32 -0.27
C GLU A 138 22.33 -1.23 0.03
N ILE A 139 22.47 -2.53 -0.27
CA ILE A 139 21.46 -3.53 0.12
C ILE A 139 21.96 -4.24 1.37
N ALA A 140 21.23 -4.09 2.47
CA ALA A 140 21.55 -4.73 3.74
C ALA A 140 20.27 -5.17 4.47
N ASN A 141 20.25 -6.40 4.98
CA ASN A 141 19.13 -6.96 5.76
C ASN A 141 17.75 -6.81 5.08
N GLY A 142 17.68 -7.02 3.76
CA GLY A 142 16.43 -6.89 2.99
C GLY A 142 15.95 -5.46 2.75
N LYS A 143 16.75 -4.44 3.11
CA LYS A 143 16.47 -3.02 2.88
C LYS A 143 17.45 -2.44 1.86
N ILE A 144 16.97 -1.51 1.05
CA ILE A 144 17.79 -0.65 0.19
C ILE A 144 18.02 0.65 0.97
N LEU A 145 19.26 0.88 1.37
CA LEU A 145 19.70 2.06 2.10
C LEU A 145 20.04 3.17 1.11
N LEU A 146 19.48 4.35 1.34
CA LEU A 146 19.53 5.51 0.43
C LEU A 146 20.29 6.70 1.03
N GLY A 147 20.70 6.63 2.30
CA GLY A 147 21.54 7.64 2.93
C GLY A 147 20.81 8.96 3.24
N ASN A 148 19.55 8.89 3.69
CA ASN A 148 18.65 10.03 3.92
C ASN A 148 18.47 10.92 2.69
N ILE A 149 17.48 10.57 1.88
CA ILE A 149 17.02 11.34 0.74
C ILE A 149 15.71 12.07 1.05
N GLU A 150 15.43 13.05 0.22
CA GLU A 150 14.13 13.69 0.09
C GLU A 150 13.66 13.45 -1.35
N ILE A 151 12.41 13.05 -1.50
CA ILE A 151 11.79 12.72 -2.79
C ILE A 151 10.65 13.71 -2.99
N GLU A 152 10.78 14.59 -3.97
CA GLU A 152 9.75 15.58 -4.29
C GLU A 152 8.72 15.00 -5.27
N GLU A 153 9.16 14.27 -6.28
CA GLU A 153 8.30 13.74 -7.33
C GLU A 153 8.40 12.22 -7.46
N VAL A 154 9.62 11.68 -7.60
CA VAL A 154 9.78 10.30 -8.01
C VAL A 154 11.07 9.64 -7.54
N LEU A 155 10.93 8.39 -7.09
CA LEU A 155 12.02 7.46 -6.86
C LEU A 155 11.85 6.24 -7.78
N TYR A 156 12.91 5.88 -8.49
CA TYR A 156 12.98 4.66 -9.28
C TYR A 156 14.06 3.73 -8.73
N LEU A 157 13.69 2.46 -8.56
CA LEU A 157 14.57 1.34 -8.29
C LEU A 157 14.51 0.45 -9.53
N LYS A 158 15.64 0.19 -10.18
CA LYS A 158 15.72 -0.65 -11.38
C LYS A 158 16.76 -1.73 -11.19
#